data_AF-A0A8J5G3J7-F1
#
_entry.id   AF-A0A8J5G3J7-F1
#
_cell.length_a   1.000
_cell.length_b   1.000
_cell.length_c   1.000
_cell.angle_alpha   90.00
_cell.angle_beta   90.00
_cell.angle_gamma   90.00
#
_symmetry.space_group_name_H-M   'P 1'
#
loop_
_entity.id
_entity.type
_entity.pdbx_description
1 polymer ?
#
loop_
_entity_poly.entity_id
_entity_poly.type
_entity_poly.pdbx_seq_one_letter_code
_entity_poly.pdbx_strand_id
1 'polypeptide(L)'
;MKIHLIFISASFALFLAVPAADAYSPGDAILLNCGASGPDSDLDGRSWIGDASGSKYAISSSGATSFSAQRQASSVPRVPYLTALVFTSPFTFSFPLSDAGRIFLRLHFYPSNYSHHAAPDAFFSVTAGAHTLLHDFSAYLAAEALNFPYMVREFSLNVSSGSINLTFTPSAARNNSYAFVNGIEIVPIPDIFRSERSPLLIHGGNPVELDLDPAQALETMYRLNVGGQAITPARDAGLFRYWEDDSLYIWGAAFGVSFSKDPNVSIEYSSRLPNYTAPEEVYSTARSMGLNAQINLNYNLTWILPVDSGFYYLVRLHFCEIQYPITKMNQRVFEIFLNNLTAESYADVIAWSGGIGVPAYREYVVIAMGTGRMDLWVALHPNPRSRPEYYDAILNGLEVFKLENFRKSLAGSNPVPPPQRAADSNGDWRTRKREGGIPSGVVVGGIVGLGFVITVAVFVIGKFKDEVLSAVLAGERPSSVAESAARWWREGALRREVGLLAKGEAADS
;
A
#
# COMPACT_ATOMS: atom_id res chain seq x y z
N MET A 1 66.89 4.96 18.92
CA MET A 1 66.20 5.96 18.08
C MET A 1 65.38 5.21 17.04
N LYS A 2 64.08 4.98 17.30
CA LYS A 2 63.12 4.44 16.32
C LYS A 2 61.80 5.16 16.56
N ILE A 3 61.37 5.91 15.55
CA ILE A 3 60.17 6.76 15.52
C ILE A 3 59.00 5.85 15.15
N HIS A 4 57.96 5.80 15.97
CA HIS A 4 56.68 5.19 15.59
C HIS A 4 55.81 6.26 14.91
N LEU A 5 55.64 6.11 13.59
CA LEU A 5 54.68 6.87 12.80
C LEU A 5 53.30 6.23 12.96
N ILE A 6 52.35 6.96 13.54
CA ILE A 6 50.93 6.58 13.59
C ILE A 6 50.27 7.14 12.32
N PHE A 7 49.85 6.26 11.42
CA PHE A 7 48.99 6.63 10.28
C PHE A 7 47.53 6.65 10.73
N ILE A 8 46.94 7.83 10.84
CA ILE A 8 45.49 8.00 10.97
C ILE A 8 44.92 8.04 9.55
N SER A 9 44.19 6.99 9.16
CA SER A 9 43.40 6.97 7.93
C SER A 9 42.07 7.68 8.20
N ALA A 10 41.90 8.88 7.67
CA ALA A 10 40.63 9.58 7.66
C ALA A 10 39.88 9.19 6.38
N SER A 11 38.91 8.28 6.49
CA SER A 11 37.97 7.98 5.40
C SER A 11 36.97 9.13 5.30
N PHE A 12 37.19 10.04 4.35
CA PHE A 12 36.22 11.06 3.98
C PHE A 12 35.16 10.42 3.09
N ALA A 13 34.01 10.05 3.65
CA ALA A 13 32.85 9.63 2.88
C ALA A 13 32.27 10.87 2.17
N LEU A 14 32.67 11.08 0.92
CA LEU A 14 32.07 12.08 0.05
C LEU A 14 30.68 11.56 -0.34
N PHE A 15 29.64 11.99 0.39
CA PHE A 15 28.27 11.84 -0.06
C PHE A 15 28.11 12.71 -1.32
N LEU A 16 28.22 12.09 -2.49
CA LEU A 16 27.70 12.67 -3.71
C LEU A 16 26.18 12.71 -3.56
N ALA A 17 25.65 13.89 -3.23
CA ALA A 17 24.23 14.17 -3.38
C ALA A 17 23.92 14.04 -4.87
N VAL A 18 23.37 12.89 -5.26
CA VAL A 18 22.69 12.76 -6.56
C VAL A 18 21.56 13.78 -6.52
N PRO A 19 21.45 14.70 -7.49
CA PRO A 19 20.30 15.59 -7.54
C PRO A 19 19.07 14.70 -7.70
N ALA A 20 18.26 14.61 -6.64
CA ALA A 20 16.93 14.05 -6.77
C ALA A 20 16.22 14.87 -7.85
N ALA A 21 15.55 14.20 -8.79
CA ALA A 21 14.61 14.90 -9.65
C ALA A 21 13.64 15.65 -8.73
N ASP A 22 13.52 16.98 -8.91
CA ASP A 22 12.72 17.81 -8.00
C ASP A 22 11.32 17.19 -7.86
N ALA A 23 10.98 16.81 -6.64
CA ALA A 23 9.64 16.33 -6.32
C ALA A 23 8.64 17.44 -6.64
N TYR A 24 7.40 17.06 -6.98
CA TYR A 24 6.37 18.07 -7.18
C TYR A 24 6.20 18.87 -5.87
N SER A 25 6.27 20.19 -5.96
CA SER A 25 5.86 21.03 -4.84
C SER A 25 4.38 21.30 -5.01
N PRO A 26 3.49 20.71 -4.19
CA PRO A 26 2.11 21.14 -4.18
C PRO A 26 2.05 22.62 -3.83
N GLY A 27 1.02 23.30 -4.33
CA GLY A 27 0.67 24.64 -3.86
C GLY A 27 0.31 24.63 -2.37
N ASP A 28 -0.44 25.64 -1.90
CA ASP A 28 -0.81 25.77 -0.49
C ASP A 28 -1.66 24.59 0.02
N ALA A 29 -1.00 23.50 0.43
CA ALA A 29 -1.65 22.33 1.00
C ALA A 29 -2.19 22.66 2.39
N ILE A 30 -3.40 22.21 2.68
CA ILE A 30 -4.09 22.46 3.95
C ILE A 30 -4.20 21.14 4.69
N LEU A 31 -3.58 21.05 5.86
CA LEU A 31 -3.68 19.90 6.75
C LEU A 31 -4.37 20.37 8.05
N LEU A 32 -5.62 19.99 8.25
CA LEU A 32 -6.44 20.41 9.38
C LEU A 32 -6.62 19.26 10.38
N ASN A 33 -6.16 19.45 11.61
CA ASN A 33 -6.32 18.51 12.72
C ASN A 33 -7.56 18.92 13.54
N CYS A 34 -8.69 18.29 13.23
CA CYS A 34 -9.99 18.69 13.71
C CYS A 34 -10.13 18.44 15.21
N GLY A 35 -10.55 19.47 15.94
CA GLY A 35 -10.72 19.46 17.39
C GLY A 35 -9.42 19.65 18.19
N ALA A 36 -8.28 19.87 17.53
CA ALA A 36 -7.01 20.15 18.21
C ALA A 36 -6.85 21.63 18.59
N SER A 37 -6.23 21.89 19.73
CA SER A 37 -6.08 23.25 20.30
C SER A 37 -5.01 24.12 19.64
N GLY A 38 -4.16 23.54 18.79
CA GLY A 38 -3.05 24.24 18.16
C GLY A 38 -2.34 23.38 17.12
N PRO A 39 -1.30 23.92 16.47
CA PRO A 39 -0.55 23.17 15.48
C PRO A 39 0.24 22.02 16.12
N ASP A 40 0.36 20.90 15.40
CA ASP A 40 1.13 19.73 15.82
C ASP A 40 1.67 18.99 14.58
N SER A 41 2.69 18.15 14.76
CA SER A 41 3.29 17.37 13.65
C SER A 41 2.85 15.91 13.71
N ASP A 42 2.57 15.32 12.54
CA ASP A 42 2.36 13.87 12.44
C ASP A 42 3.68 13.08 12.46
N LEU A 43 3.58 11.75 12.38
CA LEU A 43 4.74 10.85 12.42
C LEU A 43 5.67 11.00 11.19
N ASP A 44 5.17 11.59 10.10
CA ASP A 44 5.93 11.89 8.90
C ASP A 44 6.51 13.32 8.92
N GLY A 45 6.36 14.04 10.04
CA GLY A 45 6.89 15.40 10.23
C GLY A 45 6.06 16.48 9.52
N ARG A 46 4.85 16.18 9.04
CA ARG A 46 3.98 17.15 8.39
C ARG A 46 3.25 17.98 9.45
N SER A 47 3.18 19.30 9.25
CA SER A 47 2.53 20.22 10.18
C SER A 47 1.03 20.29 9.92
N TRP A 48 0.23 20.05 10.95
CA TRP A 48 -1.22 20.16 10.94
C TRP A 48 -1.70 21.35 11.75
N ILE A 49 -2.79 21.99 11.33
CA ILE A 49 -3.38 23.17 11.97
C ILE A 49 -4.58 22.71 12.81
N GLY A 50 -4.60 23.04 14.11
CA GLY A 50 -5.75 22.79 14.99
C GLY A 50 -6.87 23.84 14.83
N ASP A 51 -8.12 23.43 15.08
CA ASP A 51 -9.31 24.29 14.96
C ASP A 51 -10.25 24.29 16.18
N ALA A 52 -9.81 23.83 17.35
CA ALA A 52 -10.66 23.76 18.54
C ALA A 52 -11.20 25.13 19.01
N SER A 53 -10.47 26.22 18.76
CA SER A 53 -10.88 27.60 19.04
C SER A 53 -11.70 28.24 17.92
N GLY A 54 -12.13 27.45 16.92
CA GLY A 54 -12.82 27.90 15.73
C GLY A 54 -11.95 27.74 14.49
N SER A 55 -12.49 27.07 13.47
CA SER A 55 -11.83 26.93 12.17
C SER A 55 -12.04 28.18 11.32
N LYS A 56 -10.96 28.75 10.77
CA LYS A 56 -11.06 29.81 9.75
C LYS A 56 -11.72 29.33 8.44
N TYR A 57 -11.85 28.01 8.28
CA TYR A 57 -12.50 27.38 7.14
C TYR A 57 -13.99 27.08 7.40
N ALA A 58 -14.49 27.27 8.61
CA ALA A 58 -15.92 27.04 8.89
C ALA A 58 -16.77 28.20 8.35
N ILE A 59 -17.86 27.88 7.64
CA ILE A 59 -18.82 28.91 7.17
C ILE A 59 -19.64 29.46 8.34
N SER A 60 -19.93 28.62 9.35
CA SER A 60 -20.61 29.01 10.58
C SER A 60 -19.84 28.51 11.79
N SER A 61 -19.77 29.32 12.84
CA SER A 61 -19.13 28.96 14.12
C SER A 61 -20.03 28.08 15.00
N SER A 62 -21.30 27.92 14.67
CA SER A 62 -22.26 27.11 15.43
C SER A 62 -22.46 25.73 14.79
N GLY A 63 -22.48 24.66 15.60
CA GLY A 63 -22.86 23.31 15.16
C GLY A 63 -21.73 22.28 15.13
N ALA A 64 -20.50 22.66 15.49
CA ALA A 64 -19.37 21.77 15.68
C ALA A 64 -18.85 21.82 17.12
N THR A 65 -18.55 20.68 17.71
CA THR A 65 -17.94 20.59 19.05
C THR A 65 -16.68 19.73 18.99
N SER A 66 -15.62 20.19 19.64
CA SER A 66 -14.34 19.47 19.70
C SER A 66 -14.34 18.44 20.82
N PHE A 67 -13.90 17.22 20.53
CA PHE A 67 -13.73 16.17 21.53
C PHE A 67 -12.44 15.40 21.32
N SER A 68 -11.91 14.84 22.42
CA SER A 68 -10.84 13.85 22.37
C SER A 68 -11.41 12.43 22.30
N ALA A 69 -10.71 11.53 21.61
CA ALA A 69 -11.04 10.12 21.61
C ALA A 69 -10.90 9.54 23.03
N GLN A 70 -11.94 8.86 23.55
CA GLN A 70 -11.92 8.27 24.89
C GLN A 70 -11.02 7.04 25.01
N ARG A 71 -10.78 6.31 23.91
CA ARG A 71 -9.86 5.17 23.86
C ARG A 71 -8.78 5.45 22.84
N GLN A 72 -7.55 5.05 23.18
CA GLN A 72 -6.41 5.09 22.28
C GLN A 72 -5.88 3.67 22.11
N ALA A 73 -5.97 3.14 20.90
CA ALA A 73 -5.21 1.95 20.53
C ALA A 73 -3.75 2.36 20.25
N SER A 74 -2.79 1.52 20.65
CA SER A 74 -1.35 1.82 20.52
C SER A 74 -0.89 1.98 19.06
N SER A 75 -1.62 1.40 18.12
CA SER A 75 -1.36 1.50 16.67
C SER A 75 -1.93 2.77 16.03
N VAL A 76 -2.67 3.60 16.77
CA VAL A 76 -3.30 4.82 16.23
C VAL A 76 -2.38 6.02 16.48
N PRO A 77 -1.92 6.72 15.42
CA PRO A 77 -1.12 7.93 15.58
C PRO A 77 -1.88 9.03 16.31
N ARG A 78 -1.17 9.90 17.03
CA ARG A 78 -1.81 11.01 17.75
C ARG A 78 -2.46 12.03 16.81
N VAL A 79 -1.70 12.48 15.82
CA VAL A 79 -2.13 13.46 14.82
C VAL A 79 -2.51 12.71 13.54
N PRO A 80 -3.68 12.96 12.94
CA PRO A 80 -4.80 13.79 13.43
C PRO A 80 -5.84 13.03 14.29
N TYR A 81 -5.59 11.77 14.67
CA TYR A 81 -6.67 10.85 15.08
C TYR A 81 -7.20 10.97 16.53
N LEU A 82 -6.47 11.57 17.48
CA LEU A 82 -6.93 11.61 18.88
C LEU A 82 -7.88 12.77 19.22
N THR A 83 -8.13 13.64 18.26
CA THR A 83 -9.13 14.71 18.35
C THR A 83 -10.10 14.62 17.18
N ALA A 84 -11.32 15.07 17.38
CA ALA A 84 -12.31 15.18 16.32
C ALA A 84 -13.19 16.41 16.51
N LEU A 85 -13.72 16.93 15.40
CA LEU A 85 -14.94 17.73 15.42
C LEU A 85 -16.15 16.81 15.25
N VAL A 86 -17.17 17.00 16.09
CA VAL A 86 -18.44 16.29 16.05
C VAL A 86 -19.57 17.27 15.69
N PHE A 87 -20.45 16.84 14.79
CA PHE A 87 -21.57 17.59 14.26
C PHE A 87 -22.88 16.84 14.48
N THR A 88 -23.85 17.47 15.14
CA THR A 88 -25.22 16.93 15.35
C THR A 88 -26.25 17.53 14.40
N SER A 89 -25.81 18.42 13.52
CA SER A 89 -26.56 19.04 12.43
C SER A 89 -25.64 19.23 11.22
N PRO A 90 -26.16 19.54 10.02
CA PRO A 90 -25.30 19.84 8.87
C PRO A 90 -24.26 20.92 9.20
N PHE A 91 -23.00 20.66 8.82
CA PHE A 91 -21.88 21.59 9.02
C PHE A 91 -21.01 21.67 7.78
N THR A 92 -20.63 22.88 7.38
CA THR A 92 -19.91 23.13 6.14
C THR A 92 -18.58 23.86 6.38
N PHE A 93 -17.51 23.27 5.86
CA PHE A 93 -16.23 23.94 5.64
C PHE A 93 -16.18 24.54 4.23
N SER A 94 -15.49 25.66 4.09
CA SER A 94 -15.10 26.27 2.82
C SER A 94 -13.59 26.44 2.79
N PHE A 95 -12.93 25.70 1.90
CA PHE A 95 -11.49 25.77 1.73
C PHE A 95 -11.16 26.63 0.51
N PRO A 96 -10.47 27.77 0.67
CA PRO A 96 -10.00 28.54 -0.47
C PRO A 96 -8.90 27.77 -1.21
N LEU A 97 -8.89 27.89 -2.53
CA LEU A 97 -7.85 27.34 -3.40
C LEU A 97 -7.20 28.49 -4.16
N SER A 98 -5.86 28.49 -4.21
CA SER A 98 -5.09 29.53 -4.89
C SER A 98 -5.36 29.55 -6.40
N ASP A 99 -5.61 28.38 -6.99
CA ASP A 99 -5.94 28.20 -8.40
C ASP A 99 -7.07 27.18 -8.61
N ALA A 100 -7.78 27.30 -9.73
CA ALA A 100 -8.66 26.24 -10.19
C ALA A 100 -7.84 25.04 -10.67
N GLY A 101 -8.31 23.83 -10.39
CA GLY A 101 -7.60 22.61 -10.77
C GLY A 101 -8.01 21.40 -9.95
N ARG A 102 -7.23 20.34 -10.12
CA ARG A 102 -7.48 19.07 -9.44
C ARG A 102 -6.81 19.07 -8.06
N ILE A 103 -7.52 18.51 -7.09
CA ILE A 103 -7.04 18.34 -5.72
C ILE A 103 -7.17 16.88 -5.28
N PHE A 104 -6.32 16.45 -4.35
CA PHE A 104 -6.67 15.40 -3.43
C PHE A 104 -7.37 16.00 -2.20
N LEU A 105 -8.53 15.43 -1.85
CA LEU A 105 -9.22 15.62 -0.59
C LEU A 105 -9.07 14.33 0.22
N ARG A 106 -8.49 14.41 1.41
CA ARG A 106 -8.39 13.26 2.33
C ARG A 106 -9.17 13.51 3.60
N LEU A 107 -10.00 12.54 3.98
CA LEU A 107 -10.78 12.57 5.21
C LEU A 107 -10.29 11.48 6.15
N HIS A 108 -9.87 11.87 7.34
CA HIS A 108 -9.32 10.97 8.36
C HIS A 108 -10.40 10.66 9.40
N PHE A 109 -10.61 9.36 9.66
CA PHE A 109 -11.61 8.88 10.61
C PHE A 109 -10.99 7.85 11.57
N TYR A 110 -11.15 8.11 12.86
CA TYR A 110 -10.91 7.19 13.95
C TYR A 110 -12.21 6.96 14.73
N PRO A 111 -12.92 5.84 14.51
CA PRO A 111 -14.17 5.55 15.21
C PRO A 111 -13.92 5.17 16.68
N SER A 112 -13.83 6.19 17.53
CA SER A 112 -13.85 6.08 18.99
C SER A 112 -15.13 6.69 19.54
N ASN A 113 -15.41 6.47 20.83
CA ASN A 113 -16.37 7.30 21.54
C ASN A 113 -15.80 8.71 21.73
N TYR A 114 -16.64 9.71 21.49
CA TYR A 114 -16.33 11.13 21.66
C TYR A 114 -17.34 11.74 22.65
N SER A 115 -16.92 11.92 23.90
CA SER A 115 -17.82 12.30 25.01
C SER A 115 -18.97 11.30 25.18
N HIS A 116 -20.21 11.71 24.92
CA HIS A 116 -21.43 10.90 25.00
C HIS A 116 -21.87 10.33 23.65
N HIS A 117 -21.11 10.62 22.58
CA HIS A 117 -21.36 10.09 21.24
C HIS A 117 -20.65 8.74 21.06
N ALA A 118 -21.42 7.65 20.96
CA ALA A 118 -20.87 6.32 20.77
C ALA A 118 -20.43 6.11 19.32
N ALA A 119 -19.30 5.42 19.10
CA ALA A 119 -18.77 5.18 17.75
C ALA A 119 -19.80 4.54 16.77
N PRO A 120 -20.62 3.55 17.18
CA PRO A 120 -21.60 2.92 16.28
C PRO A 120 -22.74 3.83 15.84
N ASP A 121 -23.00 4.95 16.54
CA ASP A 121 -24.10 5.86 16.22
C ASP A 121 -23.72 6.89 15.13
N ALA A 122 -22.46 6.91 14.70
CA ALA A 122 -21.99 7.82 13.66
C ALA A 122 -22.40 7.33 12.26
N PHE A 123 -23.56 7.79 11.77
CA PHE A 123 -23.97 7.65 10.38
C PHE A 123 -24.18 9.02 9.75
N PHE A 124 -23.51 9.27 8.63
CA PHE A 124 -23.55 10.58 7.98
C PHE A 124 -23.18 10.53 6.50
N SER A 125 -23.50 11.61 5.81
CA SER A 125 -23.13 11.86 4.42
C SER A 125 -22.12 13.00 4.33
N VAL A 126 -21.26 12.94 3.32
CA VAL A 126 -20.29 14.01 3.02
C VAL A 126 -20.43 14.41 1.57
N THR A 127 -20.64 15.70 1.32
CA THR A 127 -20.69 16.26 -0.04
C THR A 127 -19.59 17.29 -0.23
N ALA A 128 -19.02 17.31 -1.42
CA ALA A 128 -18.03 18.31 -1.85
C ALA A 128 -18.50 18.95 -3.15
N GLY A 129 -18.97 20.20 -3.07
CA GLY A 129 -19.68 20.83 -4.19
C GLY A 129 -20.89 20.01 -4.63
N ALA A 130 -20.89 19.56 -5.89
CA ALA A 130 -21.97 18.74 -6.47
C ALA A 130 -21.76 17.22 -6.26
N HIS A 131 -20.63 16.81 -5.69
CA HIS A 131 -20.25 15.40 -5.57
C HIS A 131 -20.67 14.85 -4.21
N THR A 132 -21.34 13.71 -4.20
CA THR A 132 -21.60 12.92 -2.98
C THR A 132 -20.44 11.96 -2.77
N LEU A 133 -19.60 12.24 -1.77
CA LEU A 133 -18.41 11.44 -1.48
C LEU A 133 -18.77 10.22 -0.63
N LEU A 134 -19.59 10.45 0.40
CA LEU A 134 -20.04 9.44 1.36
C LEU A 134 -21.54 9.61 1.59
N HIS A 135 -22.25 8.50 1.82
CA HIS A 135 -23.70 8.51 2.07
C HIS A 135 -24.09 7.43 3.08
N ASP A 136 -24.79 7.82 4.16
CA ASP A 136 -25.10 6.95 5.32
C ASP A 136 -23.86 6.15 5.78
N PHE A 137 -22.68 6.77 5.72
CA PHE A 137 -21.40 6.15 6.00
C PHE A 137 -21.21 5.93 7.50
N SER A 138 -20.70 4.75 7.87
CA SER A 138 -20.25 4.42 9.21
C SER A 138 -18.78 4.06 9.22
N ALA A 139 -17.95 4.94 9.78
CA ALA A 139 -16.54 4.66 10.03
C ALA A 139 -16.36 3.45 10.97
N TYR A 140 -17.27 3.25 11.92
CA TYR A 140 -17.24 2.11 12.83
C TYR A 140 -17.36 0.77 12.08
N LEU A 141 -18.38 0.62 11.24
CA LEU A 141 -18.57 -0.60 10.44
C LEU A 141 -17.42 -0.82 9.45
N ALA A 142 -16.94 0.24 8.82
CA ALA A 142 -15.81 0.16 7.89
C ALA A 142 -14.52 -0.27 8.59
N ALA A 143 -14.22 0.27 9.77
CA ALA A 143 -13.04 -0.10 10.56
C ALA A 143 -13.11 -1.55 11.03
N GLU A 144 -14.26 -2.00 11.50
CA GLU A 144 -14.49 -3.37 11.95
C GLU A 144 -14.35 -4.38 10.80
N ALA A 145 -14.95 -4.09 9.64
CA ALA A 145 -14.90 -4.99 8.50
C ALA A 145 -13.50 -5.11 7.88
N LEU A 146 -12.70 -4.03 7.93
CA LEU A 146 -11.34 -4.03 7.40
C LEU A 146 -10.29 -4.42 8.46
N ASN A 147 -10.68 -4.53 9.73
CA ASN A 147 -9.79 -4.76 10.87
C ASN A 147 -8.66 -3.71 10.99
N PHE A 148 -8.97 -2.44 10.68
CA PHE A 148 -8.08 -1.31 10.88
C PHE A 148 -8.69 -0.34 11.90
N PRO A 149 -7.91 0.16 12.86
CA PRO A 149 -8.45 1.00 13.93
C PRO A 149 -8.86 2.40 13.44
N TYR A 150 -8.27 2.89 12.35
CA TYR A 150 -8.58 4.16 11.71
C TYR A 150 -8.54 3.99 10.19
N MET A 151 -9.04 4.99 9.45
CA MET A 151 -8.98 4.99 7.98
C MET A 151 -8.81 6.39 7.40
N VAL A 152 -8.38 6.42 6.15
CA VAL A 152 -8.32 7.61 5.31
C VAL A 152 -9.16 7.34 4.07
N ARG A 153 -10.06 8.27 3.72
CA ARG A 153 -10.77 8.28 2.44
C ARG A 153 -10.14 9.36 1.56
N GLU A 154 -9.54 8.98 0.45
CA GLU A 154 -8.90 9.90 -0.50
C GLU A 154 -9.76 10.04 -1.76
N PHE A 155 -10.08 11.28 -2.11
CA PHE A 155 -10.85 11.64 -3.28
C PHE A 155 -10.03 12.57 -4.18
N SER A 156 -10.17 12.41 -5.49
CA SER A 156 -9.61 13.30 -6.50
C SER A 156 -10.75 14.12 -7.12
N LEU A 157 -10.73 15.42 -6.89
CA LEU A 157 -11.81 16.33 -7.27
C LEU A 157 -11.27 17.44 -8.19
N ASN A 158 -11.99 17.74 -9.26
CA ASN A 158 -11.67 18.90 -10.09
C ASN A 158 -12.50 20.11 -9.61
N VAL A 159 -11.83 21.19 -9.23
CA VAL A 159 -12.46 22.38 -8.65
C VAL A 159 -12.29 23.55 -9.61
N SER A 160 -13.41 24.04 -10.15
CA SER A 160 -13.45 25.17 -11.06
C SER A 160 -13.62 26.53 -10.35
N SER A 161 -13.97 26.52 -9.08
CA SER A 161 -14.13 27.71 -8.23
C SER A 161 -12.90 27.93 -7.34
N GLY A 162 -12.65 29.18 -6.93
CA GLY A 162 -11.58 29.51 -5.98
C GLY A 162 -11.78 28.99 -4.55
N SER A 163 -12.76 28.11 -4.33
CA SER A 163 -12.96 27.39 -3.07
C SER A 163 -13.75 26.10 -3.30
N ILE A 164 -13.63 25.16 -2.35
CA ILE A 164 -14.45 23.95 -2.29
C ILE A 164 -15.20 23.89 -0.96
N ASN A 165 -16.52 23.70 -1.05
CA ASN A 165 -17.37 23.54 0.12
C ASN A 165 -17.55 22.06 0.45
N LEU A 166 -17.19 21.67 1.66
CA LEU A 166 -17.30 20.32 2.19
C LEU A 166 -18.34 20.28 3.31
N THR A 167 -19.44 19.56 3.10
CA THR A 167 -20.57 19.52 4.05
C THR A 167 -20.73 18.13 4.65
N PHE A 168 -20.73 18.06 5.97
CA PHE A 168 -21.01 16.85 6.76
C PHE A 168 -22.46 16.90 7.23
N THR A 169 -23.24 15.87 6.93
CA THR A 169 -24.69 15.80 7.25
C THR A 169 -25.01 14.53 8.01
N PRO A 170 -25.32 14.60 9.31
CA PRO A 170 -25.80 13.45 10.08
C PRO A 170 -27.05 12.82 9.46
N SER A 171 -27.15 11.49 9.54
CA SER A 171 -28.27 10.73 9.00
C SER A 171 -29.56 11.02 9.76
N ALA A 172 -30.57 11.54 9.06
CA ALA A 172 -31.91 11.76 9.64
C ALA A 172 -32.71 10.46 9.83
N ALA A 173 -32.24 9.35 9.27
CA ALA A 173 -32.90 8.04 9.38
C ALA A 173 -32.70 7.37 10.74
N ARG A 174 -31.80 7.89 11.59
CA ARG A 174 -31.40 7.29 12.86
C ARG A 174 -31.45 8.33 13.97
N ASN A 175 -32.03 7.98 15.11
CA ASN A 175 -32.03 8.85 16.28
C ASN A 175 -30.61 8.98 16.82
N ASN A 176 -30.24 10.18 17.26
CA ASN A 176 -28.93 10.52 17.81
C ASN A 176 -27.74 10.33 16.85
N SER A 177 -28.01 10.18 15.55
CA SER A 177 -26.94 10.12 14.56
C SER A 177 -26.14 11.41 14.55
N TYR A 178 -24.84 11.28 14.38
CA TYR A 178 -23.92 12.42 14.29
C TYR A 178 -22.90 12.17 13.18
N ALA A 179 -22.25 13.24 12.75
CA ALA A 179 -21.10 13.21 11.87
C ALA A 179 -19.85 13.59 12.65
N PHE A 180 -18.69 13.11 12.23
CA PHE A 180 -17.43 13.53 12.82
C PHE A 180 -16.31 13.44 11.79
N VAL A 181 -15.21 14.15 12.06
CA VAL A 181 -13.98 14.07 11.28
C VAL A 181 -12.79 14.36 12.19
N ASN A 182 -11.71 13.59 12.03
CA ASN A 182 -10.48 13.76 12.80
C ASN A 182 -9.48 14.68 12.09
N GLY A 183 -9.40 14.56 10.77
CA GLY A 183 -8.54 15.41 9.98
C GLY A 183 -8.99 15.55 8.54
N ILE A 184 -8.64 16.67 7.93
CA ILE A 184 -8.94 16.99 6.53
C ILE A 184 -7.64 17.44 5.87
N GLU A 185 -7.27 16.78 4.77
CA GLU A 185 -6.20 17.25 3.88
C GLU A 185 -6.79 17.77 2.58
N ILE A 186 -6.33 18.93 2.12
CA ILE A 186 -6.55 19.47 0.78
C ILE A 186 -5.17 19.66 0.14
N VAL A 187 -4.89 18.90 -0.91
CA VAL A 187 -3.59 18.93 -1.60
C VAL A 187 -3.83 19.24 -3.08
N PRO A 188 -3.44 20.43 -3.57
CA PRO A 188 -3.42 20.71 -5.00
C PRO A 188 -2.51 19.73 -5.74
N ILE A 189 -2.98 19.18 -6.86
CA ILE A 189 -2.22 18.23 -7.67
C ILE A 189 -2.27 18.57 -9.16
N PRO A 190 -1.28 18.15 -9.96
CA PRO A 190 -1.44 18.10 -11.40
C PRO A 190 -2.62 17.18 -11.76
N ASP A 191 -3.22 17.38 -12.92
CA ASP A 191 -4.26 16.46 -13.40
C ASP A 191 -3.63 15.14 -13.89
N ILE A 192 -3.21 14.30 -12.95
CA ILE A 192 -2.54 13.03 -13.22
C ILE A 192 -3.48 11.98 -13.83
N PHE A 193 -4.78 12.25 -13.94
CA PHE A 193 -5.78 11.36 -14.55
C PHE A 193 -6.04 11.72 -16.02
N ARG A 194 -5.50 12.86 -16.47
CA ARG A 194 -5.46 13.22 -17.89
C ARG A 194 -4.27 12.55 -18.54
N SER A 195 -4.50 11.36 -19.08
CA SER A 195 -3.50 10.61 -19.85
C SER A 195 -3.41 11.08 -21.30
N GLU A 196 -2.25 10.90 -21.94
CA GLU A 196 -2.10 11.04 -23.40
C GLU A 196 -2.92 9.99 -24.17
N ARG A 197 -3.24 8.88 -23.52
CA ARG A 197 -4.01 7.76 -24.10
C ARG A 197 -5.24 7.49 -23.25
N SER A 198 -6.40 7.43 -23.89
CA SER A 198 -7.63 7.05 -23.21
C SER A 198 -7.52 5.62 -22.65
N PRO A 199 -8.00 5.37 -21.43
CA PRO A 199 -7.99 4.03 -20.85
C PRO A 199 -8.87 3.08 -21.66
N LEU A 200 -8.56 1.78 -21.59
CA LEU A 200 -9.32 0.75 -22.29
C LEU A 200 -10.39 0.13 -21.40
N LEU A 201 -11.66 0.20 -21.83
CA LEU A 201 -12.78 -0.47 -21.19
C LEU A 201 -12.75 -1.98 -21.49
N ILE A 202 -12.70 -2.78 -20.43
CA ILE A 202 -12.71 -4.25 -20.50
C ILE A 202 -14.11 -4.76 -20.18
N HIS A 203 -14.80 -5.27 -21.19
CA HIS A 203 -16.21 -5.69 -21.10
C HIS A 203 -16.50 -7.08 -21.69
N GLY A 204 -15.45 -7.88 -21.91
CA GLY A 204 -15.54 -9.26 -22.42
C GLY A 204 -15.59 -9.39 -23.94
N GLY A 205 -15.62 -8.26 -24.66
CA GLY A 205 -15.31 -8.18 -26.09
C GLY A 205 -13.89 -7.62 -26.32
N ASN A 206 -13.67 -7.08 -27.51
CA ASN A 206 -12.45 -6.33 -27.80
C ASN A 206 -12.41 -5.06 -26.91
N PRO A 207 -11.28 -4.74 -26.27
CA PRO A 207 -11.15 -3.50 -25.50
C PRO A 207 -11.48 -2.26 -26.34
N VAL A 208 -12.15 -1.29 -25.74
CA VAL A 208 -12.56 -0.04 -26.40
C VAL A 208 -12.02 1.14 -25.62
N GLU A 209 -11.52 2.16 -26.31
CA GLU A 209 -11.10 3.41 -25.66
C GLU A 209 -12.28 4.09 -24.98
N LEU A 210 -12.08 4.53 -23.73
CA LEU A 210 -13.07 5.24 -22.94
C LEU A 210 -12.50 6.60 -22.54
N ASP A 211 -13.10 7.67 -23.05
CA ASP A 211 -12.76 9.02 -22.64
C ASP A 211 -13.35 9.32 -21.27
N LEU A 212 -12.48 9.55 -20.29
CA LEU A 212 -12.88 9.99 -18.95
C LEU A 212 -13.10 11.50 -18.96
N ASP A 213 -14.23 11.94 -18.38
CA ASP A 213 -14.49 13.36 -18.19
C ASP A 213 -13.46 13.93 -17.18
N PRO A 214 -12.65 14.95 -17.56
CA PRO A 214 -11.69 15.57 -16.65
C PRO A 214 -12.35 16.21 -15.41
N ALA A 215 -13.65 16.47 -15.42
CA ALA A 215 -14.40 16.94 -14.26
C ALA A 215 -14.88 15.80 -13.33
N GLN A 216 -14.78 14.55 -13.76
CA GLN A 216 -15.23 13.39 -12.99
C GLN A 216 -14.42 13.26 -11.70
N ALA A 217 -15.14 13.04 -10.60
CA ALA A 217 -14.55 12.75 -9.30
C ALA A 217 -14.11 11.27 -9.21
N LEU A 218 -13.04 11.01 -8.47
CA LEU A 218 -12.55 9.65 -8.23
C LEU A 218 -12.34 9.42 -6.73
N GLU A 219 -12.52 8.19 -6.25
CA GLU A 219 -12.07 7.74 -4.92
C GLU A 219 -10.91 6.76 -5.10
N THR A 220 -9.80 6.99 -4.40
CA THR A 220 -8.69 6.03 -4.37
C THR A 220 -9.09 4.83 -3.51
N MET A 221 -9.16 3.65 -4.11
CA MET A 221 -9.50 2.41 -3.42
C MET A 221 -8.25 1.68 -2.95
N TYR A 222 -7.24 1.62 -3.82
CA TYR A 222 -5.97 0.93 -3.58
C TYR A 222 -4.83 1.70 -4.24
N ARG A 223 -3.66 1.69 -3.59
CA ARG A 223 -2.40 2.20 -4.13
C ARG A 223 -1.27 1.36 -3.56
N LEU A 224 -0.71 0.49 -4.39
CA LEU A 224 0.22 -0.55 -3.97
C LEU A 224 1.60 -0.35 -4.61
N ASN A 225 2.64 -0.43 -3.80
CA ASN A 225 4.02 -0.62 -4.23
C ASN A 225 4.29 -2.13 -4.36
N VAL A 226 4.28 -2.64 -5.59
CA VAL A 226 4.25 -4.09 -5.83
C VAL A 226 5.65 -4.67 -5.70
N GLY A 227 5.80 -5.63 -4.77
CA GLY A 227 7.09 -6.23 -4.43
C GLY A 227 8.02 -5.32 -3.63
N GLY A 228 7.57 -4.11 -3.27
CA GLY A 228 8.30 -3.14 -2.46
C GLY A 228 7.68 -2.94 -1.08
N GLN A 229 8.36 -2.14 -0.25
CA GLN A 229 7.85 -1.76 1.06
C GLN A 229 6.85 -0.59 0.94
N ALA A 230 6.06 -0.39 1.99
CA ALA A 230 5.17 0.76 2.06
C ALA A 230 5.95 2.09 2.00
N ILE A 231 5.39 3.07 1.28
CA ILE A 231 5.95 4.41 1.09
C ILE A 231 5.03 5.40 1.79
N THR A 232 5.59 6.15 2.74
CA THR A 232 4.83 7.14 3.52
C THR A 232 4.60 8.43 2.72
N PRO A 233 3.58 9.25 3.05
CA PRO A 233 3.32 10.53 2.42
C PRO A 233 4.55 11.43 2.25
N ALA A 234 5.46 11.47 3.23
CA ALA A 234 6.68 12.28 3.17
C ALA A 234 7.71 11.79 2.14
N ARG A 235 7.62 10.51 1.74
CA ARG A 235 8.50 9.88 0.74
C ARG A 235 7.85 9.77 -0.64
N ASP A 236 6.58 10.14 -0.77
CA ASP A 236 5.95 10.27 -2.09
C ASP A 236 6.55 11.44 -2.86
N ALA A 237 6.34 11.46 -4.17
CA ALA A 237 6.85 12.48 -5.08
C ALA A 237 6.05 13.80 -5.02
N GLY A 238 5.77 14.29 -3.80
CA GLY A 238 5.14 15.57 -3.54
C GLY A 238 3.62 15.58 -3.43
N LEU A 239 2.94 14.48 -3.77
CA LEU A 239 1.47 14.39 -3.72
C LEU A 239 0.96 13.84 -2.38
N PHE A 240 1.86 13.53 -1.45
CA PHE A 240 1.57 12.99 -0.11
C PHE A 240 0.72 11.72 -0.11
N ARG A 241 0.85 10.88 -1.14
CA ARG A 241 0.13 9.60 -1.24
C ARG A 241 0.83 8.53 -0.39
N TYR A 242 0.05 7.67 0.23
CA TYR A 242 0.57 6.45 0.86
C TYR A 242 0.51 5.30 -0.16
N TRP A 243 1.63 4.60 -0.36
CA TRP A 243 1.69 3.36 -1.15
C TRP A 243 1.86 2.17 -0.22
N GLU A 244 0.95 1.20 -0.28
CA GLU A 244 0.95 0.01 0.58
C GLU A 244 1.74 -1.15 -0.04
N ASP A 245 2.23 -2.06 0.78
CA ASP A 245 2.78 -3.35 0.32
C ASP A 245 1.67 -4.21 -0.31
N ASP A 246 1.97 -4.91 -1.41
CA ASP A 246 0.98 -5.66 -2.18
C ASP A 246 0.63 -7.05 -1.60
N SER A 247 1.43 -7.57 -0.67
CA SER A 247 1.41 -8.98 -0.25
C SER A 247 0.10 -9.43 0.38
N LEU A 248 -0.64 -8.51 1.02
CA LEU A 248 -1.95 -8.81 1.62
C LEU A 248 -3.05 -9.07 0.59
N TYR A 249 -2.82 -8.69 -0.66
CA TYR A 249 -3.80 -8.79 -1.74
C TYR A 249 -3.54 -9.96 -2.67
N ILE A 250 -2.42 -10.67 -2.50
CA ILE A 250 -2.07 -11.80 -3.38
C ILE A 250 -2.93 -13.01 -3.05
N TRP A 251 -3.48 -13.63 -4.10
CA TRP A 251 -4.30 -14.82 -3.96
C TRP A 251 -3.49 -16.12 -3.97
N GLY A 252 -3.80 -17.00 -3.02
CA GLY A 252 -3.29 -18.36 -2.97
C GLY A 252 -1.83 -18.45 -2.52
N ALA A 253 -1.19 -19.59 -2.79
CA ALA A 253 0.18 -19.86 -2.38
C ALA A 253 1.23 -19.36 -3.39
N ALA A 254 0.79 -18.92 -4.58
CA ALA A 254 1.68 -18.54 -5.67
C ALA A 254 2.08 -17.05 -5.59
N PHE A 255 2.85 -16.73 -4.55
CA PHE A 255 3.28 -15.36 -4.21
C PHE A 255 4.24 -14.72 -5.21
N GLY A 256 4.75 -15.48 -6.17
CA GLY A 256 5.81 -15.03 -7.07
C GLY A 256 7.10 -14.70 -6.32
N VAL A 257 7.90 -13.79 -6.89
CA VAL A 257 9.17 -13.34 -6.34
C VAL A 257 9.22 -11.81 -6.37
N SER A 258 9.49 -11.19 -5.22
CA SER A 258 9.78 -9.76 -5.14
C SER A 258 11.28 -9.50 -5.28
N PHE A 259 11.63 -8.39 -5.94
CA PHE A 259 13.02 -7.98 -6.13
C PHE A 259 13.11 -6.46 -6.32
N SER A 260 14.29 -5.94 -6.05
CA SER A 260 14.66 -4.56 -6.35
C SER A 260 15.44 -4.48 -7.66
N LYS A 261 15.55 -3.27 -8.22
CA LYS A 261 16.34 -3.02 -9.42
C LYS A 261 17.78 -3.49 -9.28
N ASP A 262 18.35 -4.02 -10.36
CA ASP A 262 19.75 -4.38 -10.38
C ASP A 262 20.65 -3.15 -10.12
N PRO A 263 21.82 -3.31 -9.48
CA PRO A 263 22.69 -2.18 -9.12
C PRO A 263 23.07 -1.26 -10.29
N ASN A 264 23.13 -1.81 -11.52
CA ASN A 264 23.52 -1.09 -12.72
C ASN A 264 22.34 -0.48 -13.50
N VAL A 265 21.12 -0.56 -12.97
CA VAL A 265 19.91 0.02 -13.59
C VAL A 265 19.56 1.32 -12.86
N SER A 266 19.57 2.44 -13.58
CA SER A 266 19.00 3.73 -13.15
C SER A 266 17.52 3.78 -13.50
N ILE A 267 16.72 4.45 -12.65
CA ILE A 267 15.33 4.78 -13.03
C ILE A 267 15.33 6.12 -13.74
N GLU A 268 14.87 6.13 -14.99
CA GLU A 268 14.94 7.28 -15.88
C GLU A 268 13.53 7.68 -16.33
N TYR A 269 12.99 8.70 -15.66
CA TYR A 269 11.71 9.29 -16.05
C TYR A 269 11.81 9.99 -17.40
N SER A 270 10.78 9.83 -18.23
CA SER A 270 10.67 10.53 -19.51
C SER A 270 9.88 11.83 -19.35
N SER A 271 10.00 12.73 -20.32
CA SER A 271 9.17 13.96 -20.33
C SER A 271 7.66 13.68 -20.40
N ARG A 272 7.25 12.48 -20.81
CA ARG A 272 5.84 12.05 -20.90
C ARG A 272 5.33 11.38 -19.63
N LEU A 273 6.22 10.99 -18.74
CA LEU A 273 5.90 10.37 -17.45
C LEU A 273 6.70 11.09 -16.37
N PRO A 274 6.16 12.22 -15.86
CA PRO A 274 6.81 12.97 -14.79
C PRO A 274 7.05 12.12 -13.54
N ASN A 275 8.09 12.45 -12.78
CA ASN A 275 8.45 11.75 -11.54
C ASN A 275 7.34 11.73 -10.48
N TYR A 276 6.41 12.69 -10.51
CA TYR A 276 5.27 12.71 -9.60
C TYR A 276 4.16 11.72 -9.96
N THR A 277 4.21 11.07 -11.14
CA THR A 277 3.26 10.00 -11.51
C THR A 277 3.28 8.88 -10.46
N ALA A 278 4.47 8.41 -10.07
CA ALA A 278 4.72 7.56 -8.92
C ALA A 278 6.18 7.72 -8.50
N PRO A 279 6.55 7.62 -7.20
CA PRO A 279 7.91 7.83 -6.75
C PRO A 279 8.86 6.74 -7.29
N GLU A 280 10.16 7.05 -7.36
CA GLU A 280 11.20 6.13 -7.88
C GLU A 280 11.18 4.77 -7.16
N GLU A 281 10.85 4.77 -5.89
CA GLU A 281 10.74 3.55 -5.08
C GLU A 281 9.70 2.56 -5.63
N VAL A 282 8.60 3.03 -6.24
CA VAL A 282 7.61 2.16 -6.89
C VAL A 282 8.23 1.47 -8.10
N TYR A 283 8.93 2.23 -8.94
CA TYR A 283 9.55 1.67 -10.15
C TYR A 283 10.85 0.90 -9.88
N SER A 284 11.45 1.05 -8.69
CA SER A 284 12.66 0.36 -8.27
C SER A 284 12.41 -1.02 -7.65
N THR A 285 11.15 -1.39 -7.43
CA THR A 285 10.75 -2.71 -6.95
C THR A 285 9.72 -3.32 -7.88
N ALA A 286 9.66 -4.64 -7.88
CA ALA A 286 8.67 -5.37 -8.65
C ALA A 286 8.36 -6.72 -8.02
N ARG A 287 7.23 -7.30 -8.44
CA ARG A 287 6.94 -8.72 -8.28
C ARG A 287 6.86 -9.39 -9.65
N SER A 288 7.53 -10.52 -9.77
CA SER A 288 7.45 -11.41 -10.94
C SER A 288 7.02 -12.82 -10.54
N MET A 289 6.94 -13.73 -11.50
CA MET A 289 6.55 -15.13 -11.27
C MET A 289 7.75 -15.98 -10.84
N GLY A 290 8.96 -15.58 -11.24
CA GLY A 290 10.23 -16.20 -10.85
C GLY A 290 10.97 -16.81 -12.05
N LEU A 291 12.07 -17.51 -11.76
CA LEU A 291 13.01 -17.95 -12.81
C LEU A 291 12.60 -19.25 -13.54
N ASN A 292 11.60 -19.98 -13.05
CA ASN A 292 11.24 -21.29 -13.59
C ASN A 292 10.06 -21.18 -14.57
N ALA A 293 10.36 -21.12 -15.86
CA ALA A 293 9.38 -21.05 -16.94
C ALA A 293 8.29 -22.13 -16.86
N GLN A 294 8.64 -23.37 -16.49
CA GLN A 294 7.66 -24.47 -16.39
C GLN A 294 6.69 -24.24 -15.23
N ILE A 295 7.12 -23.62 -14.14
CA ILE A 295 6.21 -23.26 -13.05
C ILE A 295 5.35 -22.09 -13.47
N ASN A 296 5.94 -21.03 -14.04
CA ASN A 296 5.24 -19.80 -14.41
C ASN A 296 4.10 -20.05 -15.42
N LEU A 297 4.28 -21.00 -16.33
CA LEU A 297 3.25 -21.40 -17.30
C LEU A 297 2.04 -22.13 -16.68
N ASN A 298 2.09 -22.50 -15.41
CA ASN A 298 1.05 -23.30 -14.75
C ASN A 298 0.24 -22.53 -13.69
N TYR A 299 0.44 -21.22 -13.55
CA TYR A 299 -0.37 -20.39 -12.66
C TYR A 299 -0.47 -18.95 -13.14
N ASN A 300 -1.37 -18.17 -12.51
CA ASN A 300 -1.45 -16.72 -12.70
C ASN A 300 -1.00 -16.01 -11.44
N LEU A 301 -0.11 -15.03 -11.56
CA LEU A 301 0.20 -14.13 -10.46
C LEU A 301 -0.99 -13.18 -10.28
N THR A 302 -1.68 -13.28 -9.14
CA THR A 302 -3.04 -12.75 -8.99
C THR A 302 -3.20 -11.93 -7.72
N TRP A 303 -3.80 -10.75 -7.85
CA TRP A 303 -4.25 -9.89 -6.75
C TRP A 303 -5.77 -9.83 -6.71
N ILE A 304 -6.34 -9.84 -5.50
CA ILE A 304 -7.78 -9.68 -5.25
C ILE A 304 -8.02 -8.42 -4.40
N LEU A 305 -8.84 -7.52 -4.92
CA LEU A 305 -9.09 -6.21 -4.36
C LEU A 305 -10.61 -6.00 -4.14
N PRO A 306 -11.11 -6.13 -2.89
CA PRO A 306 -12.53 -5.96 -2.59
C PRO A 306 -13.05 -4.52 -2.78
N VAL A 307 -13.84 -4.31 -3.84
CA VAL A 307 -14.42 -3.02 -4.26
C VAL A 307 -15.95 -2.98 -4.12
N ASP A 308 -16.55 -1.79 -4.24
CA ASP A 308 -18.02 -1.64 -4.20
C ASP A 308 -18.65 -2.00 -5.56
N SER A 309 -19.72 -2.79 -5.54
CA SER A 309 -20.52 -3.03 -6.74
C SER A 309 -21.20 -1.76 -7.26
N GLY A 310 -21.52 -1.73 -8.55
CA GLY A 310 -22.29 -0.65 -9.19
C GLY A 310 -21.46 0.54 -9.68
N PHE A 311 -20.14 0.43 -9.65
CA PHE A 311 -19.21 1.46 -10.12
C PHE A 311 -18.29 0.94 -11.22
N TYR A 312 -17.78 1.89 -12.01
CA TYR A 312 -16.61 1.68 -12.84
C TYR A 312 -15.35 1.97 -12.04
N TYR A 313 -14.28 1.25 -12.36
CA TYR A 313 -12.98 1.38 -11.72
C TYR A 313 -11.91 1.61 -12.77
N LEU A 314 -11.13 2.68 -12.60
CA LEU A 314 -9.89 2.89 -13.32
C LEU A 314 -8.78 2.11 -12.61
N VAL A 315 -8.18 1.16 -13.32
CA VAL A 315 -7.04 0.36 -12.86
C VAL A 315 -5.80 0.85 -13.60
N ARG A 316 -4.86 1.42 -12.86
CA ARG A 316 -3.56 1.87 -13.38
C ARG A 316 -2.47 0.90 -12.93
N LEU A 317 -1.82 0.28 -13.90
CA LEU A 317 -0.71 -0.65 -13.69
C LEU A 317 0.60 0.05 -14.02
N HIS A 318 1.52 0.09 -13.06
CA HIS A 318 2.83 0.70 -13.19
C HIS A 318 3.88 -0.37 -13.51
N PHE A 319 4.69 -0.09 -14.52
CA PHE A 319 5.73 -0.99 -15.01
C PHE A 319 7.07 -0.27 -15.15
N CYS A 320 8.14 -0.96 -14.79
CA CYS A 320 9.50 -0.61 -15.15
C CYS A 320 10.29 -1.91 -15.23
N GLU A 321 10.96 -2.12 -16.36
CA GLU A 321 11.84 -3.26 -16.51
C GLU A 321 13.13 -2.97 -15.74
N ILE A 322 13.45 -3.77 -14.72
CA ILE A 322 14.52 -3.44 -13.75
C ILE A 322 15.55 -4.55 -13.54
N GLN A 323 15.50 -5.59 -14.36
CA GLN A 323 16.35 -6.78 -14.22
C GLN A 323 17.15 -7.06 -15.49
N TYR A 324 18.48 -7.16 -15.37
CA TYR A 324 19.37 -7.69 -16.39
C TYR A 324 19.27 -9.22 -16.46
N PRO A 325 19.29 -9.87 -17.64
CA PRO A 325 19.58 -9.33 -18.98
C PRO A 325 18.34 -8.89 -19.80
N ILE A 326 17.21 -8.59 -19.16
CA ILE A 326 15.97 -8.20 -19.87
C ILE A 326 16.09 -6.74 -20.30
N THR A 327 16.48 -6.54 -21.56
CA THR A 327 16.87 -5.26 -22.16
C THR A 327 16.29 -5.04 -23.55
N LYS A 328 15.62 -6.05 -24.12
CA LYS A 328 15.11 -6.06 -25.49
C LYS A 328 13.65 -6.50 -25.51
N MET A 329 12.95 -6.04 -26.54
CA MET A 329 11.59 -6.50 -26.84
C MET A 329 11.56 -8.02 -27.02
N ASN A 330 10.41 -8.61 -26.71
CA ASN A 330 10.13 -10.05 -26.76
C ASN A 330 10.99 -10.92 -25.82
N GLN A 331 11.70 -10.32 -24.87
CA GLN A 331 12.38 -11.09 -23.82
C GLN A 331 11.40 -11.50 -22.72
N ARG A 332 10.50 -10.62 -22.30
CA ARG A 332 9.42 -10.92 -21.35
C ARG A 332 8.11 -10.38 -21.91
N VAL A 333 7.19 -11.29 -22.23
CA VAL A 333 5.87 -10.96 -22.77
C VAL A 333 4.81 -11.72 -22.00
N PHE A 334 3.79 -11.00 -21.52
CA PHE A 334 2.74 -11.55 -20.69
C PHE A 334 1.36 -11.02 -21.07
N GLU A 335 0.33 -11.70 -20.59
CA GLU A 335 -1.07 -11.33 -20.67
C GLU A 335 -1.49 -10.69 -19.34
N ILE A 336 -2.36 -9.68 -19.44
CA ILE A 336 -2.99 -9.01 -18.29
C ILE A 336 -4.46 -9.35 -18.33
N PHE A 337 -4.99 -9.85 -17.22
CA PHE A 337 -6.40 -10.13 -17.04
C PHE A 337 -6.97 -9.26 -15.93
N LEU A 338 -8.14 -8.67 -16.19
CA LEU A 338 -8.94 -7.98 -15.20
C LEU A 338 -10.32 -8.65 -15.12
N ASN A 339 -10.71 -9.10 -13.93
CA ASN A 339 -11.94 -9.89 -13.71
C ASN A 339 -12.05 -11.10 -14.67
N ASN A 340 -10.94 -11.82 -14.87
CA ASN A 340 -10.81 -12.96 -15.78
C ASN A 340 -11.05 -12.64 -17.26
N LEU A 341 -11.05 -11.36 -17.63
CA LEU A 341 -11.14 -10.90 -19.02
C LEU A 341 -9.78 -10.38 -19.46
N THR A 342 -9.38 -10.69 -20.70
CA THR A 342 -8.12 -10.22 -21.26
C THR A 342 -8.17 -8.70 -21.43
N ALA A 343 -7.31 -8.00 -20.69
CA ALA A 343 -7.10 -6.55 -20.79
C ALA A 343 -5.96 -6.23 -21.77
N GLU A 344 -4.92 -7.06 -21.78
CA GLU A 344 -3.78 -6.93 -22.69
C GLU A 344 -3.26 -8.32 -23.05
N SER A 345 -3.05 -8.58 -24.34
CA SER A 345 -2.55 -9.88 -24.80
C SER A 345 -1.03 -9.91 -24.96
N TYR A 346 -0.41 -8.79 -25.27
CA TYR A 346 1.03 -8.73 -25.60
C TYR A 346 1.72 -7.63 -24.79
N ALA A 347 1.65 -7.74 -23.46
CA ALA A 347 2.33 -6.81 -22.57
C ALA A 347 3.85 -7.04 -22.64
N ASP A 348 4.58 -6.02 -23.10
CA ASP A 348 6.04 -6.00 -23.18
C ASP A 348 6.52 -4.63 -22.68
N VAL A 349 7.16 -4.63 -21.51
CA VAL A 349 7.57 -3.39 -20.83
C VAL A 349 8.66 -2.66 -21.62
N ILE A 350 9.60 -3.38 -22.24
CA ILE A 350 10.65 -2.76 -23.07
C ILE A 350 10.03 -2.13 -24.32
N ALA A 351 9.07 -2.80 -24.96
CA ALA A 351 8.35 -2.25 -26.11
C ALA A 351 7.59 -0.95 -25.76
N TRP A 352 7.07 -0.87 -24.53
CA TRP A 352 6.29 0.27 -24.08
C TRP A 352 7.12 1.46 -23.62
N SER A 353 8.18 1.19 -22.87
CA SER A 353 9.01 2.21 -22.21
C SER A 353 10.19 2.65 -23.07
N GLY A 354 10.65 1.80 -24.00
CA GLY A 354 11.81 2.03 -24.85
C GLY A 354 13.14 1.55 -24.25
N GLY A 355 13.16 1.03 -23.02
CA GLY A 355 14.39 0.51 -22.42
C GLY A 355 14.25 0.04 -20.97
N ILE A 356 15.28 -0.66 -20.50
CA ILE A 356 15.42 -1.02 -19.08
C ILE A 356 15.57 0.26 -18.24
N GLY A 357 14.99 0.28 -17.04
CA GLY A 357 15.02 1.42 -16.13
C GLY A 357 14.07 2.55 -16.52
N VAL A 358 13.32 2.44 -17.61
CA VAL A 358 12.38 3.48 -18.06
C VAL A 358 10.96 3.13 -17.59
N PRO A 359 10.32 3.97 -16.76
CA PRO A 359 8.95 3.73 -16.30
C PRO A 359 7.91 3.85 -17.40
N ALA A 360 6.82 3.09 -17.26
CA ALA A 360 5.58 3.21 -18.02
C ALA A 360 4.38 2.89 -17.12
N TYR A 361 3.18 3.29 -17.54
CA TYR A 361 1.94 2.77 -16.95
C TYR A 361 0.92 2.43 -18.04
N ARG A 362 -0.07 1.62 -17.67
CA ARG A 362 -1.23 1.31 -18.51
C ARG A 362 -2.50 1.47 -17.70
N GLU A 363 -3.55 1.95 -18.35
CA GLU A 363 -4.82 2.24 -17.71
C GLU A 363 -5.94 1.48 -18.40
N TYR A 364 -6.77 0.86 -17.55
CA TYR A 364 -7.91 0.07 -17.97
C TYR A 364 -9.11 0.48 -17.12
N VAL A 365 -10.30 0.39 -17.70
CA VAL A 365 -11.55 0.59 -16.97
C VAL A 365 -12.32 -0.71 -16.94
N VAL A 366 -12.84 -1.04 -15.76
CA VAL A 366 -13.61 -2.25 -15.49
C VAL A 366 -14.87 -1.91 -14.71
N ILE A 367 -15.92 -2.71 -14.89
CA ILE A 367 -17.15 -2.57 -14.11
C ILE A 367 -17.22 -3.65 -13.04
N ALA A 368 -17.55 -3.26 -11.81
CA ALA A 368 -17.90 -4.22 -10.75
C ALA A 368 -19.42 -4.43 -10.73
N MET A 369 -19.91 -5.38 -11.52
CA MET A 369 -21.34 -5.71 -11.58
C MET A 369 -21.73 -6.65 -10.44
N GLY A 370 -22.80 -6.33 -9.70
CA GLY A 370 -23.29 -7.17 -8.60
C GLY A 370 -24.00 -6.38 -7.52
N THR A 371 -23.99 -6.91 -6.30
CA THR A 371 -24.54 -6.25 -5.10
C THR A 371 -23.54 -6.32 -3.95
N GLY A 372 -23.52 -5.28 -3.12
CA GLY A 372 -22.59 -5.20 -1.99
C GLY A 372 -21.14 -5.03 -2.44
N ARG A 373 -20.25 -5.84 -1.86
CA ARG A 373 -18.80 -5.81 -2.13
C ARG A 373 -18.43 -6.93 -3.11
N MET A 374 -17.60 -6.59 -4.08
CA MET A 374 -17.15 -7.49 -5.16
C MET A 374 -15.64 -7.57 -5.15
N ASP A 375 -15.11 -8.74 -5.50
CA ASP A 375 -13.68 -8.92 -5.67
C ASP A 375 -13.27 -8.47 -7.09
N LEU A 376 -12.39 -7.47 -7.16
CA LEU A 376 -11.71 -7.12 -8.39
C LEU A 376 -10.45 -8.00 -8.53
N TRP A 377 -10.35 -8.75 -9.62
CA TRP A 377 -9.22 -9.64 -9.89
C TRP A 377 -8.27 -8.97 -10.86
N VAL A 378 -6.99 -8.88 -10.51
CA VAL A 378 -5.89 -8.50 -11.41
C VAL A 378 -4.98 -9.71 -11.51
N ALA A 379 -4.75 -10.23 -12.72
CA ALA A 379 -3.93 -11.42 -12.91
C ALA A 379 -2.98 -11.26 -14.09
N LEU A 380 -1.77 -11.82 -13.94
CA LEU A 380 -0.73 -11.83 -14.97
C LEU A 380 -0.32 -13.26 -15.28
N HIS A 381 -0.07 -13.54 -16.56
CA HIS A 381 0.37 -14.86 -17.04
C HIS A 381 1.34 -14.70 -18.21
N PRO A 382 2.40 -15.51 -18.35
CA PRO A 382 3.30 -15.40 -19.50
C PRO A 382 2.55 -15.70 -20.79
N ASN A 383 2.86 -15.00 -21.89
CA ASN A 383 2.23 -15.27 -23.18
C ASN A 383 3.09 -16.25 -24.00
N PRO A 384 2.74 -17.54 -24.09
CA PRO A 384 3.54 -18.51 -24.83
C PRO A 384 3.45 -18.36 -26.36
N ARG A 385 2.42 -17.69 -26.88
CA ARG A 385 2.22 -17.52 -28.34
C ARG A 385 3.26 -16.61 -28.96
N SER A 386 3.72 -15.61 -28.21
CA SER A 386 4.80 -14.70 -28.63
C SER A 386 6.19 -15.35 -28.65
N ARG A 387 6.32 -16.53 -28.03
CA ARG A 387 7.59 -17.28 -27.87
C ARG A 387 8.71 -16.38 -27.30
N PRO A 388 8.49 -15.76 -26.13
CA PRO A 388 9.47 -14.85 -25.55
C PRO A 388 10.69 -15.63 -25.03
N GLU A 389 11.79 -14.93 -24.79
CA GLU A 389 13.00 -15.54 -24.20
C GLU A 389 12.73 -16.08 -22.78
N TYR A 390 11.92 -15.36 -22.00
CA TYR A 390 11.55 -15.68 -20.63
C TYR A 390 10.02 -15.74 -20.50
N TYR A 391 9.53 -16.86 -19.97
CA TYR A 391 8.12 -17.05 -19.63
C TYR A 391 7.88 -16.55 -18.20
N ASP A 392 7.66 -15.25 -18.07
CA ASP A 392 7.51 -14.55 -16.80
C ASP A 392 6.59 -13.32 -16.98
N ALA A 393 6.15 -12.72 -15.88
CA ALA A 393 5.40 -11.46 -15.86
C ALA A 393 6.01 -10.52 -14.82
N ILE A 394 5.71 -9.22 -14.90
CA ILE A 394 6.24 -8.22 -13.98
C ILE A 394 5.19 -7.15 -13.68
N LEU A 395 5.15 -6.67 -12.43
CA LEU A 395 4.39 -5.49 -12.02
C LEU A 395 5.16 -4.73 -10.94
N ASN A 396 5.20 -3.40 -11.01
CA ASN A 396 5.94 -2.53 -10.10
C ASN A 396 5.00 -1.74 -9.17
N GLY A 397 3.80 -1.40 -9.65
CA GLY A 397 2.80 -0.72 -8.83
C GLY A 397 1.38 -0.90 -9.37
N LEU A 398 0.40 -0.70 -8.50
CA LEU A 398 -1.02 -0.86 -8.82
C LEU A 398 -1.85 0.20 -8.11
N GLU A 399 -2.56 1.03 -8.87
CA GLU A 399 -3.57 1.95 -8.35
C GLU A 399 -4.96 1.57 -8.86
N VAL A 400 -5.96 1.65 -8.00
CA VAL A 400 -7.37 1.42 -8.35
C VAL A 400 -8.20 2.59 -7.85
N PHE A 401 -8.94 3.21 -8.77
CA PHE A 401 -9.79 4.36 -8.49
C PHE A 401 -11.22 4.05 -8.84
N LYS A 402 -12.15 4.26 -7.91
CA LYS A 402 -13.59 4.25 -8.20
C LYS A 402 -13.96 5.51 -8.96
N LEU A 403 -14.67 5.36 -10.06
CA LEU A 403 -15.17 6.47 -10.86
C LEU A 403 -16.56 6.89 -10.38
N GLU A 404 -16.78 8.20 -10.31
CA GLU A 404 -18.08 8.77 -9.97
C GLU A 404 -19.17 8.28 -10.92
N ASN A 405 -20.30 7.87 -10.36
CA ASN A 405 -21.44 7.41 -11.15
C ASN A 405 -22.27 8.57 -11.74
N PHE A 406 -23.23 8.26 -12.61
CA PHE A 406 -24.09 9.24 -13.27
C PHE A 406 -24.93 10.13 -12.32
N ARG A 407 -25.04 9.77 -11.03
CA ARG A 407 -25.73 10.56 -10.00
C ARG A 407 -24.80 11.50 -9.25
N LYS A 408 -23.57 11.67 -9.73
CA LYS A 408 -22.50 12.41 -9.06
C LYS A 408 -22.19 11.88 -7.65
N SER A 409 -22.06 10.56 -7.54
CA SER A 409 -21.80 9.89 -6.27
C SER A 409 -20.64 8.91 -6.40
N LEU A 410 -19.82 8.87 -5.35
CA LEU A 410 -18.79 7.85 -5.07
C LEU A 410 -19.16 6.96 -3.89
N ALA A 411 -20.28 7.25 -3.22
CA ALA A 411 -20.67 6.59 -1.99
C ALA A 411 -21.04 5.11 -2.22
N GLY A 412 -20.20 4.22 -1.70
CA GLY A 412 -20.48 2.79 -1.59
C GLY A 412 -21.34 2.46 -0.37
N SER A 413 -21.79 1.21 -0.30
CA SER A 413 -22.48 0.69 0.89
C SER A 413 -21.49 0.44 2.03
N ASN A 414 -21.94 0.54 3.28
CA ASN A 414 -21.11 0.11 4.41
C ASN A 414 -20.77 -1.39 4.27
N PRO A 415 -19.52 -1.79 4.51
CA PRO A 415 -19.16 -3.21 4.48
C PRO A 415 -19.83 -3.94 5.64
N VAL A 416 -20.13 -5.22 5.44
CA VAL A 416 -20.67 -6.07 6.49
C VAL A 416 -19.50 -6.63 7.30
N PRO A 417 -19.40 -6.35 8.61
CA PRO A 417 -18.36 -6.92 9.45
C PRO A 417 -18.44 -8.46 9.45
N PRO A 418 -17.29 -9.16 9.54
CA PRO A 418 -17.32 -10.61 9.72
C PRO A 418 -18.05 -10.96 11.03
N PRO A 419 -18.69 -12.13 11.13
CA PRO A 419 -19.38 -12.54 12.35
C PRO A 419 -18.40 -12.51 13.53
N GLN A 420 -18.66 -11.67 14.54
CA GLN A 420 -17.90 -11.71 15.78
C GLN A 420 -18.05 -13.10 16.37
N ARG A 421 -16.93 -13.84 16.52
CA ARG A 421 -16.95 -15.05 17.34
C ARG A 421 -17.26 -14.60 18.75
N ALA A 422 -18.41 -15.02 19.28
CA ALA A 422 -18.72 -14.83 20.69
C ALA A 422 -17.52 -15.34 21.49
N ALA A 423 -16.93 -14.46 22.31
CA ALA A 423 -16.00 -14.89 23.31
C ALA A 423 -16.81 -15.73 24.31
N ASP A 424 -16.77 -17.05 24.14
CA ASP A 424 -17.35 -17.98 25.11
C ASP A 424 -16.58 -17.82 26.42
N SER A 425 -17.11 -16.96 27.29
CA SER A 425 -16.82 -16.97 28.72
C SER A 425 -17.52 -18.19 29.32
N ASN A 426 -16.97 -19.37 29.10
CA ASN A 426 -17.14 -20.53 29.97
C ASN A 426 -16.11 -21.60 29.61
N GLY A 427 -15.24 -21.91 30.57
CA GLY A 427 -14.19 -22.90 30.40
C GLY A 427 -14.76 -24.31 30.28
N ASP A 428 -14.32 -25.03 29.26
CA ASP A 428 -13.97 -26.45 29.37
C ASP A 428 -13.08 -26.84 28.16
N TRP A 429 -11.78 -27.04 28.42
CA TRP A 429 -10.82 -27.43 27.38
C TRP A 429 -10.93 -28.93 27.09
N ARG A 430 -11.90 -29.32 26.26
CA ARG A 430 -11.91 -30.63 25.61
C ARG A 430 -11.59 -30.49 24.13
N THR A 431 -10.34 -30.80 23.81
CA THR A 431 -9.74 -30.89 22.48
C THR A 431 -10.61 -31.67 21.50
N ARG A 432 -11.15 -30.98 20.48
CA ARG A 432 -11.50 -31.59 19.19
C ARG A 432 -10.58 -31.02 18.11
N LYS A 433 -9.74 -31.91 17.58
CA LYS A 433 -8.92 -31.74 16.39
C LYS A 433 -9.82 -31.30 15.21
N ARG A 434 -9.54 -30.14 14.64
CA ARG A 434 -9.90 -29.82 13.25
C ARG A 434 -8.66 -29.21 12.58
N GLU A 435 -8.28 -29.84 11.49
CA GLU A 435 -7.18 -29.49 10.61
C GLU A 435 -7.47 -28.19 9.85
N GLY A 436 -6.40 -27.43 9.61
CA GLY A 436 -6.32 -26.48 8.49
C GLY A 436 -7.08 -25.16 8.64
N GLY A 437 -6.59 -24.26 9.48
CA GLY A 437 -6.98 -22.85 9.47
C GLY A 437 -6.03 -22.03 10.33
N ILE A 438 -5.16 -21.24 9.70
CA ILE A 438 -4.22 -20.35 10.40
C ILE A 438 -4.98 -19.06 10.75
N PRO A 439 -5.10 -18.68 12.03
CA PRO A 439 -5.61 -17.36 12.40
C PRO A 439 -4.52 -16.31 12.17
N SER A 440 -4.75 -15.41 11.21
CA SER A 440 -3.96 -14.20 11.01
C SER A 440 -4.22 -13.23 12.16
N GLY A 441 -3.24 -13.09 13.04
CA GLY A 441 -3.31 -12.13 14.13
C GLY A 441 -2.21 -12.31 15.16
N VAL A 442 -0.96 -11.95 14.81
CA VAL A 442 0.05 -11.46 15.76
C VAL A 442 1.05 -10.58 14.98
N VAL A 443 0.92 -9.26 15.10
CA VAL A 443 2.06 -8.33 14.99
C VAL A 443 2.37 -7.92 16.43
N VAL A 444 3.50 -8.41 16.94
CA VAL A 444 4.44 -7.83 17.93
C VAL A 444 5.24 -8.99 18.53
N GLY A 445 6.51 -9.09 18.13
CA GLY A 445 7.46 -10.07 18.64
C GLY A 445 8.76 -10.16 17.82
N GLY A 446 9.11 -9.11 17.06
CA GLY A 446 10.17 -9.13 16.05
C GLY A 446 11.60 -8.92 16.55
N ILE A 447 11.87 -8.85 17.86
CA ILE A 447 13.24 -8.54 18.35
C ILE A 447 13.91 -9.72 19.06
N VAL A 448 13.17 -10.67 19.63
CA VAL A 448 13.79 -11.84 20.31
C VAL A 448 14.01 -13.01 19.33
N GLY A 449 13.11 -13.23 18.36
CA GLY A 449 13.25 -14.28 17.36
C GLY A 449 14.37 -14.02 16.35
N LEU A 450 14.57 -12.77 15.93
CA LEU A 450 15.62 -12.42 14.96
C LEU A 450 17.02 -12.59 15.56
N GLY A 451 17.20 -12.26 16.84
CA GLY A 451 18.46 -12.47 17.55
C GLY A 451 18.82 -13.96 17.68
N PHE A 452 17.84 -14.83 17.97
CA PHE A 452 18.08 -16.27 18.05
C PHE A 452 18.45 -16.86 16.67
N VAL A 453 17.75 -16.45 15.61
CA VAL A 453 18.03 -16.91 14.24
C VAL A 453 19.42 -16.45 13.77
N ILE A 454 19.80 -15.20 14.04
CA ILE A 454 21.14 -14.69 13.73
C ILE A 454 22.22 -15.43 14.53
N THR A 455 22.00 -15.68 15.83
CA THR A 455 22.98 -16.38 16.67
C THR A 455 23.20 -17.82 16.18
N VAL A 456 22.12 -18.54 15.84
CA VAL A 456 22.20 -19.89 15.26
C VAL A 456 22.89 -19.86 13.89
N ALA A 457 22.60 -18.87 13.04
CA ALA A 457 23.25 -18.73 11.74
C ALA A 457 24.76 -18.47 11.86
N VAL A 458 25.18 -17.58 12.76
CA VAL A 458 26.60 -17.30 13.01
C VAL A 458 27.32 -18.53 13.56
N PHE A 459 26.70 -19.26 14.49
CA PHE A 459 27.27 -20.50 15.04
C PHE A 459 27.43 -21.58 13.96
N VAL A 460 26.41 -21.77 13.12
CA VAL A 460 26.43 -22.73 12.00
C VAL A 460 27.50 -22.37 10.97
N ILE A 461 27.63 -21.10 10.62
CA ILE A 461 28.66 -20.62 9.69
C ILE A 461 30.06 -20.79 10.29
N GLY A 462 30.24 -20.54 11.59
CA GLY A 462 31.50 -20.77 12.31
C GLY A 462 31.93 -22.23 12.29
N LYS A 463 31.03 -23.15 12.68
CA LYS A 463 31.27 -24.60 12.65
C LYS A 463 31.57 -25.12 11.24
N PHE A 464 30.84 -24.63 10.24
CA PHE A 464 31.08 -24.98 8.84
C PHE A 464 32.47 -24.53 8.37
N LYS A 465 32.89 -23.34 8.79
CA LYS A 465 34.21 -22.80 8.45
C LYS A 465 35.34 -23.59 9.11
N ASP A 466 35.16 -24.02 10.36
CA ASP A 466 36.15 -24.81 11.09
C ASP A 466 36.31 -26.23 10.52
N GLU A 467 35.21 -26.90 10.15
CA GLU A 467 35.28 -28.21 9.49
C GLU A 467 35.95 -28.12 8.12
N VAL A 468 35.58 -27.13 7.29
CA VAL A 468 36.21 -26.92 5.97
C VAL A 468 37.70 -26.56 6.13
N LEU A 469 38.06 -25.72 7.09
CA LEU A 469 39.44 -25.33 7.35
C LEU A 469 40.27 -26.54 7.83
N SER A 470 39.72 -27.39 8.69
CA SER A 470 40.39 -28.61 9.15
C SER A 470 40.63 -29.63 8.02
N ALA A 471 39.68 -29.79 7.10
CA ALA A 471 39.81 -30.67 5.94
C ALA A 471 40.83 -30.14 4.91
N VAL A 472 40.89 -28.82 4.73
CA VAL A 472 41.89 -28.16 3.87
C VAL A 472 43.30 -28.26 4.46
N LEU A 473 43.45 -28.06 5.78
CA LEU A 473 44.73 -28.22 6.48
C LEU A 473 45.21 -29.68 6.52
N ALA A 474 44.29 -30.65 6.45
CA ALA A 474 44.61 -32.08 6.32
C ALA A 474 44.98 -32.50 4.89
N GLY A 475 44.92 -31.60 3.90
CA GLY A 475 45.35 -31.86 2.52
C GLY A 475 44.37 -32.69 1.69
N GLU A 476 43.08 -32.73 2.05
CA GLU A 476 42.07 -33.50 1.33
C GLU A 476 41.72 -32.90 -0.05
N ARG A 477 41.32 -33.75 -1.01
CA ARG A 477 40.97 -33.28 -2.37
C ARG A 477 39.64 -32.50 -2.34
N PRO A 478 39.47 -31.46 -3.18
CA PRO A 478 38.30 -30.59 -3.15
C PRO A 478 36.94 -31.32 -3.27
N SER A 479 36.90 -32.45 -3.99
CA SER A 479 35.70 -33.26 -4.15
C SER A 479 35.28 -33.97 -2.86
N SER A 480 36.22 -34.39 -2.00
CA SER A 480 35.89 -35.04 -0.72
C SER A 480 35.45 -34.04 0.34
N VAL A 481 35.95 -32.79 0.27
CA VAL A 481 35.52 -31.68 1.12
C VAL A 481 34.06 -31.31 0.82
N ALA A 482 33.69 -31.23 -0.46
CA ALA A 482 32.32 -30.95 -0.89
C ALA A 482 31.34 -32.07 -0.49
N GLU A 483 31.76 -33.34 -0.57
CA GLU A 483 30.94 -34.48 -0.14
C GLU A 483 30.76 -34.53 1.39
N SER A 484 31.79 -34.17 2.17
CA SER A 484 31.70 -34.12 3.64
C SER A 484 30.79 -32.98 4.11
N ALA A 485 30.90 -31.80 3.49
CA ALA A 485 30.00 -30.67 3.70
C ALA A 485 28.53 -31.01 3.35
N ALA A 486 28.32 -31.73 2.25
CA ALA A 486 26.99 -32.17 1.83
C ALA A 486 26.41 -33.30 2.71
N ARG A 487 27.26 -34.07 3.41
CA ARG A 487 26.85 -35.12 4.35
C ARG A 487 26.43 -34.51 5.70
N TRP A 488 27.18 -33.52 6.19
CA TRP A 488 26.83 -32.72 7.37
C TRP A 488 25.44 -32.07 7.23
N TRP A 489 25.15 -31.51 6.05
CA TRP A 489 23.84 -30.95 5.72
C TRP A 489 22.69 -31.98 5.65
N ARG A 490 22.97 -33.20 5.16
CA ARG A 490 21.93 -34.23 4.94
C ARG A 490 21.58 -35.05 6.18
N GLU A 491 22.51 -35.28 7.10
CA GLU A 491 22.29 -36.15 8.27
C GLU A 491 21.64 -35.43 9.48
N GLY A 492 21.17 -34.20 9.29
CA GLY A 492 20.32 -33.53 10.27
C GLY A 492 20.98 -33.27 11.63
N ALA A 493 22.31 -33.11 11.67
CA ALA A 493 23.06 -32.76 12.88
C ALA A 493 22.52 -31.48 13.55
N LEU A 494 22.04 -30.53 12.73
CA LEU A 494 21.35 -29.32 13.18
C LEU A 494 20.15 -29.61 14.09
N ARG A 495 19.36 -30.66 13.82
CA ARG A 495 18.20 -31.03 14.64
C ARG A 495 18.61 -31.63 16.00
N ARG A 496 19.76 -32.31 16.07
CA ARG A 496 20.28 -32.89 17.32
C ARG A 496 20.90 -31.83 18.23
N GLU A 497 21.68 -30.89 17.69
CA GLU A 497 22.31 -29.82 18.49
C GLU A 497 21.34 -28.70 18.88
N VAL A 498 20.41 -28.29 18.01
CA VAL A 498 19.35 -27.32 18.37
C VAL A 498 18.39 -27.93 19.41
N GLY A 499 18.20 -29.26 19.39
CA GLY A 499 17.45 -29.98 20.42
C GLY A 499 18.13 -30.00 21.79
N LEU A 500 19.47 -29.91 21.84
CA LEU A 500 20.25 -29.80 23.08
C LEU A 500 20.26 -28.36 23.63
N LEU A 501 20.29 -27.34 22.76
CA LEU A 501 20.18 -25.93 23.19
C LEU A 501 18.78 -25.55 23.69
N ALA A 502 17.73 -26.23 23.21
CA ALA A 502 16.36 -26.00 23.66
C ALA A 502 16.01 -26.70 24.99
N LYS A 503 16.78 -27.72 25.38
CA LYS A 503 16.70 -28.37 26.70
C LYS A 503 17.86 -27.86 27.54
N GLY A 504 17.67 -26.78 28.28
CA GLY A 504 18.66 -26.30 29.24
C GLY A 504 18.99 -27.38 30.29
N GLU A 505 19.99 -28.20 30.02
CA GLU A 505 20.71 -28.98 31.02
C GLU A 505 22.10 -28.37 31.13
N ALA A 506 22.28 -27.60 32.20
CA ALA A 506 23.60 -27.32 32.73
C ALA A 506 24.21 -28.66 33.17
N ALA A 507 25.31 -29.07 32.53
CA ALA A 507 26.19 -30.08 33.09
C ALA A 507 27.39 -29.33 33.70
N ASP A 508 27.38 -29.23 35.03
CA ASP A 508 28.56 -29.02 35.85
C ASP A 508 29.56 -30.16 35.59
N SER A 509 30.76 -29.80 35.12
CA SER A 509 32.07 -30.26 35.63
C SER A 509 33.20 -29.69 34.79
#